data_AF-A0A699VAZ6-F1
#
_entry.id   AF-A0A699VAZ6-F1
#
_cell.length_a   1.000
_cell.length_b   1.000
_cell.length_c   1.000
_cell.angle_alpha   90.00
_cell.angle_beta   90.00
_cell.angle_gamma   90.00
#
_symmetry.space_group_name_H-M   'P 1'
#
loop_
_entity.id
_entity.type
_entity.pdbx_description
1 polymer ?
#
loop_
_entity_poly.entity_id
_entity_poly.type
_entity_poly.pdbx_seq_one_letter_code
_entity_poly.pdbx_strand_id
1 'polypeptide(L)'
;MEWHDYKHLDWISIRRDDDKIYKFKEGDFKRLRLQDIEDMLLLLVQGKLSNLTVKEYLAFNVSLRMFTRSIVIQRRVEDLQLG
;
A
#
# COMPACT_ATOMS: atom_id res chain seq x y z
N MET A 1 -4.52 -3.40 -17.90
CA MET A 1 -3.14 -3.28 -17.37
C MET A 1 -2.89 -4.49 -16.48
N GLU A 2 -2.13 -5.45 -16.98
CA GLU A 2 -1.70 -6.60 -16.17
C GLU A 2 -0.68 -6.10 -15.16
N TRP A 3 -1.09 -6.02 -13.91
CA TRP A 3 -0.17 -5.87 -12.81
C TRP A 3 0.57 -7.19 -12.73
N HIS A 4 1.82 -7.23 -13.18
CA HIS A 4 2.67 -8.37 -12.89
C HIS A 4 2.61 -8.59 -11.38
N ASP A 5 2.28 -9.82 -10.95
CA ASP A 5 2.19 -10.21 -9.55
C ASP A 5 3.57 -9.98 -8.90
N TYR A 6 3.77 -8.78 -8.36
CA TYR A 6 4.88 -8.48 -7.48
C TYR A 6 4.70 -9.39 -6.25
N LYS A 7 5.68 -10.26 -6.03
CA LYS A 7 5.72 -11.21 -4.90
C LYS A 7 6.67 -10.69 -3.82
N HIS A 8 6.54 -9.43 -3.43
CA HIS A 8 7.37 -8.86 -2.37
C HIS A 8 6.66 -8.90 -1.01
N LEU A 9 5.33 -8.95 -1.00
CA LEU A 9 4.52 -8.99 0.22
C LEU A 9 3.44 -10.09 0.15
N ASP A 10 3.72 -11.25 0.73
CA ASP A 10 2.81 -12.41 0.73
C ASP A 10 1.53 -12.12 1.53
N TRP A 11 1.67 -11.69 2.78
CA TRP A 11 0.60 -11.22 3.65
C TRP A 11 1.17 -10.27 4.69
N ILE A 12 0.44 -9.21 4.98
CA ILE A 12 0.73 -8.33 6.10
C ILE A 12 -0.52 -8.17 6.95
N SER A 13 -0.33 -8.08 8.26
CA SER A 13 -1.39 -7.72 9.21
C SER A 13 -1.01 -6.39 9.84
N ILE A 14 -1.84 -5.37 9.72
CA ILE A 14 -1.62 -4.04 10.29
C ILE A 14 -2.63 -3.82 11.39
N ARG A 15 -2.15 -3.45 12.59
CA ARG A 15 -3.02 -3.00 13.68
C ARG A 15 -3.12 -1.47 13.62
N ARG A 16 -4.35 -0.94 13.50
CA ARG A 16 -4.63 0.50 13.56
C ARG A 16 -4.88 0.96 14.99
N ASP A 17 -5.05 2.26 15.17
CA ASP A 17 -5.37 2.90 16.46
C ASP A 17 -6.73 2.46 17.03
N ASP A 18 -7.64 1.90 16.22
CA ASP A 18 -8.92 1.32 16.66
C ASP A 18 -8.82 -0.16 17.07
N ASP A 19 -7.60 -0.67 17.27
CA ASP A 19 -7.24 -2.06 17.56
C ASP A 19 -7.69 -3.10 16.52
N LYS A 20 -8.24 -2.66 15.38
CA LYS A 20 -8.59 -3.59 14.30
C LYS A 20 -7.35 -4.01 13.54
N ILE A 21 -7.31 -5.31 13.21
CA ILE A 21 -6.25 -5.91 12.41
C ILE A 21 -6.75 -6.02 10.97
N TYR A 22 -6.04 -5.33 10.08
CA TYR A 22 -6.27 -5.39 8.64
C TYR A 22 -5.26 -6.34 8.02
N LYS A 23 -5.74 -7.38 7.34
CA LYS A 23 -4.88 -8.35 6.67
C LYS A 23 -5.05 -8.26 5.16
N PHE A 24 -3.95 -8.06 4.45
CA PHE A 24 -3.95 -7.98 2.99
C PHE A 24 -2.60 -8.40 2.42
N LYS A 25 -2.51 -8.50 1.10
CA LYS A 25 -1.27 -8.74 0.35
C LYS A 25 -1.12 -7.74 -0.79
N GLU A 26 0.02 -7.76 -1.47
CA GLU A 26 0.30 -6.83 -2.57
C GLU A 26 -0.76 -6.84 -3.67
N GLY A 27 -1.27 -8.03 -4.04
CA GLY A 27 -2.34 -8.19 -5.02
C GLY A 27 -3.70 -7.57 -4.62
N ASP A 28 -3.89 -7.25 -3.34
CA ASP A 28 -5.09 -6.57 -2.85
C ASP A 28 -5.01 -5.04 -2.97
N PHE A 29 -3.84 -4.46 -3.24
CA PHE A 29 -3.68 -3.01 -3.32
C PHE A 29 -4.62 -2.34 -4.31
N LYS A 30 -4.89 -3.00 -5.45
CA LYS A 30 -5.86 -2.51 -6.45
C LYS A 30 -7.30 -2.42 -5.94
N ARG A 31 -7.62 -3.09 -4.82
CA ARG A 31 -8.94 -3.08 -4.17
C ARG A 31 -8.99 -2.10 -2.99
N LEU A 32 -7.85 -1.60 -2.53
CA LEU A 32 -7.81 -0.60 -1.47
C LEU A 32 -8.31 0.74 -1.98
N ARG A 33 -9.11 1.44 -1.18
CA ARG A 33 -9.50 2.82 -1.50
C ARG A 33 -8.32 3.73 -1.19
N LEU A 34 -8.21 4.84 -1.92
CA LEU A 34 -7.12 5.80 -1.72
C LEU A 34 -7.01 6.29 -0.27
N GLN A 35 -8.14 6.48 0.42
CA GLN A 35 -8.19 6.83 1.83
C GLN A 35 -7.54 5.76 2.73
N ASP A 36 -7.79 4.48 2.45
CA ASP A 36 -7.20 3.39 3.22
C ASP A 36 -5.66 3.36 3.03
N ILE A 37 -5.17 3.74 1.85
CA ILE A 37 -3.74 3.87 1.54
C ILE A 37 -3.11 5.10 2.22
N GLU A 38 -3.80 6.24 2.21
CA GLU A 38 -3.38 7.45 2.93
C GLU A 38 -3.27 7.20 4.44
N ASP A 39 -4.26 6.51 5.02
CA ASP A 39 -4.26 6.10 6.42
C ASP A 39 -3.07 5.18 6.74
N MET A 40 -2.80 4.19 5.88
CA MET A 40 -1.65 3.29 6.05
C MET A 40 -0.30 4.02 5.94
N LEU A 41 -0.18 4.96 4.99
CA LEU A 41 1.00 5.83 4.85
C LEU A 41 1.20 6.67 6.12
N LEU A 42 0.13 7.22 6.67
CA LEU A 42 0.19 8.01 7.90
C LEU A 42 0.69 7.17 9.08
N LEU A 43 0.17 5.94 9.24
CA LEU A 43 0.64 5.02 10.29
C LEU A 43 2.12 4.64 10.13
N LEU A 44 2.58 4.46 8.89
CA LEU A 44 3.97 4.17 8.56
C LEU A 44 4.89 5.34 8.97
N VAL A 45 4.54 6.56 8.56
CA VAL A 45 5.31 7.80 8.84
C VAL A 45 5.31 8.13 10.33
N GLN A 46 4.20 7.89 11.03
CA GLN A 46 4.10 8.10 12.48
C GLN A 46 4.81 7.01 13.30
N GLY A 47 5.24 5.91 12.68
CA GLY A 47 5.85 4.78 13.39
C GLY A 47 4.86 4.00 14.28
N LYS A 48 3.56 4.07 13.98
CA LYS A 48 2.49 3.43 14.79
C LYS A 48 2.21 1.98 14.44
N LEU A 49 2.90 1.43 13.45
CA LEU A 49 2.80 0.02 13.05
C LEU A 49 3.58 -0.90 14.01
N SER A 50 3.26 -0.80 15.32
CA SER A 50 4.01 -1.47 16.40
C SER A 50 3.96 -2.99 16.36
N ASN A 51 3.05 -3.54 15.55
CA ASN A 51 2.83 -4.98 15.42
C ASN A 51 3.64 -5.61 14.27
N LEU A 52 4.36 -4.82 13.48
CA LEU A 52 5.18 -5.30 12.36
C LEU A 52 6.64 -5.54 12.80
N THR A 53 7.24 -6.61 12.32
CA THR A 53 8.69 -6.80 12.40
C THR A 53 9.43 -5.84 11.47
N VAL A 54 10.71 -5.59 11.71
CA VAL A 54 11.55 -4.72 10.86
C VAL A 54 11.54 -5.19 9.39
N LYS A 55 11.51 -6.50 9.15
CA LYS A 55 11.45 -7.07 7.80
C LYS A 55 10.12 -6.78 7.12
N GLU A 56 9.00 -6.97 7.82
CA GLU A 56 7.66 -6.66 7.31
C GLU A 56 7.48 -5.16 7.07
N TYR A 57 7.99 -4.32 7.97
CA TYR A 57 7.96 -2.86 7.82
C TYR A 57 8.72 -2.43 6.56
N LEU A 58 9.90 -3.00 6.30
CA LEU A 58 10.68 -2.70 5.09
C LEU A 58 9.96 -3.17 3.81
N ALA A 59 9.48 -4.41 3.79
CA ALA A 59 8.73 -4.96 2.66
C ALA A 59 7.48 -4.11 2.37
N PHE A 60 6.74 -3.76 3.41
CA PHE A 60 5.55 -2.92 3.30
C PHE A 60 5.87 -1.53 2.73
N ASN A 61 6.91 -0.87 3.24
CA ASN A 61 7.34 0.44 2.75
C ASN A 61 7.72 0.40 1.25
N VAL A 62 8.46 -0.65 0.83
CA VAL A 62 8.81 -0.84 -0.58
C VAL A 62 7.56 -1.03 -1.44
N SER A 63 6.67 -1.94 -1.05
CA SER A 63 5.44 -2.24 -1.79
C SER A 63 4.52 -1.01 -1.89
N LEU A 64 4.37 -0.25 -0.81
CA LEU A 64 3.53 0.96 -0.77
C LEU A 64 4.10 2.06 -1.68
N ARG A 65 5.42 2.30 -1.64
CA ARG A 65 6.08 3.28 -2.52
C ARG A 65 5.92 2.93 -4.00
N MET A 66 6.02 1.65 -4.34
CA MET A 66 5.82 1.18 -5.71
C MET A 66 4.37 1.38 -6.16
N PHE A 67 3.41 1.07 -5.29
CA PHE A 67 2.00 1.25 -5.58
C PHE A 67 1.62 2.72 -5.79
N THR A 68 2.07 3.64 -4.91
CA THR A 68 1.83 5.08 -5.07
C THR A 68 2.39 5.60 -6.40
N ARG A 69 3.59 5.15 -6.80
CA ARG A 69 4.16 5.50 -8.11
C ARG A 69 3.28 5.05 -9.27
N SER A 70 2.71 3.86 -9.18
CA SER A 70 1.81 3.36 -10.22
C SER A 70 0.54 4.22 -10.35
N ILE A 71 -0.10 4.60 -9.23
CA ILE A 71 -1.26 5.50 -9.26
C ILE A 71 -0.93 6.84 -9.91
N VAL A 72 0.22 7.45 -9.55
CA VAL A 72 0.63 8.73 -10.13
C VAL A 72 0.83 8.63 -11.63
N ILE A 73 1.44 7.53 -12.11
CA ILE A 73 1.63 7.29 -13.54
C ILE A 73 0.27 7.10 -14.23
N GLN A 74 -0.63 6.30 -13.65
CA GLN A 74 -1.97 6.06 -14.21
C GLN A 74 -2.75 7.36 -14.36
N ARG A 75 -2.79 8.20 -13.32
CA ARG A 75 -3.46 9.51 -13.38
C ARG A 75 -2.88 10.39 -14.48
N ARG A 76 -1.55 10.45 -14.61
CA ARG A 76 -0.89 11.20 -15.69
C ARG A 76 -1.27 10.67 -17.08
N VAL A 77 -1.38 9.36 -17.24
CA VAL A 77 -1.80 8.75 -18.51
C VAL A 77 -3.27 9.04 -18.81
N GLU A 78 -4.16 8.96 -17.81
CA GLU A 78 -5.58 9.32 -17.94
C GLU A 78 -5.74 10.80 -18.35
N ASP A 79 -5.03 11.70 -17.67
CA ASP A 79 -5.04 13.14 -17.99
C ASP A 79 -4.56 13.43 -19.42
N LEU A 80 -3.57 12.68 -19.91
CA LEU A 80 -3.04 12.81 -21.27
C LEU A 80 -3.98 12.24 -22.35
N GLN A 81 -4.88 11.31 -22.01
CA GLN A 81 -5.85 10.73 -22.94
C GLN A 81 -7.14 11.55 -23.06
N LEU A 82 -7.42 12.42 -22.08
CA LEU A 82 -8.60 13.28 -22.04
C LEU A 82 -8.39 14.66 -22.71
N GLY A 83 -7.17 14.96 -23.17
CA GLY A 83 -6.84 16.15 -23.97
C GLY A 83 -6.75 15.84 -25.45
#